data_AF-A0A5C8T2K3-F1
#
_entry.id   AF-A0A5C8T2K3-F1
#
_cell.length_a   1.000
_cell.length_b   1.000
_cell.length_c   1.000
_cell.angle_alpha   90.00
_cell.angle_beta   90.00
_cell.angle_gamma   90.00
#
_symmetry.space_group_name_H-M   'P 1'
#
loop_
_entity.id
_entity.type
_entity.pdbx_description
1 polymer ?
#
loop_
_entity_poly.entity_id
_entity_poly.type
_entity_poly.pdbx_seq_one_letter_code
_entity_poly.pdbx_strand_id
1 'polypeptide(L)'
;MSAGVISPERLFEVLRLATALADRALDAQIAGRPVPADQASALAKVAGLLQDYGVEWPPLLTQALHGLVPDADAVAVEPEPAISLPNVDLDGLTRFFARFRKDASKL
;
A
#
# COMPACT_ATOMS: atom_id res chain seq x y z
N MET A 1 -16.07 -21.54 8.26
CA MET A 1 -15.85 -20.15 8.67
C MET A 1 -16.57 -19.28 7.66
N SER A 2 -17.74 -18.74 8.01
CA SER A 2 -18.49 -17.88 7.08
C SER A 2 -17.70 -16.59 6.94
N ALA A 3 -17.03 -16.40 5.79
CA ALA A 3 -16.58 -15.09 5.37
C ALA A 3 -17.86 -14.25 5.26
N GLY A 4 -18.18 -13.51 6.32
CA GLY A 4 -19.35 -12.67 6.38
C GLY A 4 -19.25 -11.67 5.24
N VAL A 5 -20.18 -11.76 4.29
CA VAL A 5 -20.30 -10.82 3.19
C VAL A 5 -20.32 -9.41 3.80
N ILE A 6 -19.28 -8.61 3.56
CA ILE A 6 -19.25 -7.22 4.01
C ILE A 6 -20.39 -6.50 3.32
N SER A 7 -21.25 -5.87 4.12
CA SER A 7 -22.34 -5.07 3.57
C SER A 7 -21.80 -3.79 2.92
N PRO A 8 -22.48 -3.25 1.89
CA PRO A 8 -21.99 -2.07 1.16
C PRO A 8 -21.68 -0.89 2.07
N GLU A 9 -22.50 -0.63 3.09
CA GLU A 9 -22.28 0.44 4.07
C GLU A 9 -21.02 0.24 4.90
N ARG A 10 -20.68 -1.01 5.25
CA ARG A 10 -19.44 -1.33 5.95
C ARG A 10 -18.23 -1.15 5.03
N LEU A 11 -18.37 -1.48 3.76
CA LEU A 11 -17.32 -1.26 2.75
C LEU A 11 -17.05 0.23 2.52
N PHE A 12 -18.10 1.06 2.48
CA PHE A 12 -17.96 2.52 2.44
C PHE A 12 -17.25 3.06 3.68
N GLU A 13 -17.55 2.54 4.87
CA GLU A 13 -16.86 2.95 6.08
C GLU A 13 -15.39 2.51 6.07
N VAL A 14 -15.08 1.31 5.58
CA VAL A 14 -13.69 0.87 5.38
C VAL A 14 -12.96 1.80 4.42
N LEU A 15 -13.57 2.21 3.29
CA LEU A 15 -12.98 3.17 2.36
C LEU A 15 -12.73 4.53 3.01
N ARG A 16 -13.68 5.02 3.81
CA ARG A 16 -13.54 6.28 4.54
C ARG A 16 -12.38 6.21 5.53
N LEU A 17 -12.28 5.13 6.31
CA LEU A 17 -11.20 4.89 7.26
C LEU A 17 -9.85 4.70 6.57
N ALA A 18 -9.81 3.96 5.46
CA ALA A 18 -8.63 3.78 4.63
C ALA A 18 -8.07 5.12 4.15
N THR A 19 -8.96 6.00 3.69
CA THR A 19 -8.61 7.32 3.18
C THR A 19 -8.02 8.19 4.28
N ALA A 20 -8.65 8.24 5.47
CA ALA A 20 -8.14 8.99 6.61
C ALA A 20 -6.79 8.45 7.13
N LEU A 21 -6.60 7.12 7.09
CA LEU A 21 -5.35 6.50 7.50
C LEU A 21 -4.22 6.79 6.50
N ALA A 22 -4.54 6.79 5.20
CA ALA A 22 -3.60 7.11 4.13
C ALA A 22 -3.16 8.58 4.18
N ASP A 23 -4.11 9.50 4.41
CA ASP A 23 -3.84 10.93 4.60
C ASP A 23 -2.83 11.17 5.73
N ARG A 24 -3.07 10.57 6.90
CA ARG A 24 -2.13 10.64 8.04
C ARG A 24 -0.75 10.05 7.72
N ALA A 25 -0.69 8.98 6.93
CA ALA A 25 0.59 8.38 6.55
C ALA A 25 1.35 9.29 5.60
N LEU A 26 0.67 9.90 4.63
CA LEU A 26 1.24 10.87 3.70
C LEU A 26 1.73 12.12 4.45
N ASP A 27 0.97 12.65 5.41
CA ASP A 27 1.42 13.77 6.25
C ASP A 27 2.71 13.45 7.02
N ALA A 28 2.88 12.22 7.47
CA ALA A 28 4.13 11.78 8.09
C ALA A 28 5.27 11.71 7.08
N GLN A 29 5.04 11.11 5.91
CA GLN A 29 6.03 11.02 4.83
C GLN A 29 6.47 12.40 4.33
N ILE A 30 5.53 13.32 4.08
CA ILE A 30 5.78 14.70 3.64
C ILE A 30 6.64 15.45 4.67
N ALA A 31 6.39 15.22 5.96
CA ALA A 31 7.16 15.82 7.03
C ALA A 31 8.50 15.10 7.31
N GLY A 32 8.90 14.13 6.49
CA GLY A 32 10.12 13.33 6.68
C GLY A 32 10.09 12.47 7.94
N ARG A 33 8.90 12.18 8.50
CA ARG A 33 8.74 11.32 9.68
C ARG A 33 8.49 9.87 9.26
N PRO A 34 9.02 8.90 10.01
CA PRO A 34 8.69 7.50 9.76
C PRO A 34 7.20 7.26 10.00
N VAL A 35 6.58 6.48 9.10
CA VAL A 35 5.22 5.98 9.30
C VAL A 35 5.28 4.84 10.31
N PRO A 36 4.43 4.83 11.36
CA PRO A 36 4.38 3.73 12.31
C PRO A 36 4.12 2.37 11.63
N ALA A 37 4.83 1.31 12.04
CA ALA A 37 4.70 -0.01 11.44
C ALA A 37 3.27 -0.56 11.48
N ASP A 38 2.53 -0.30 12.56
CA ASP A 38 1.12 -0.69 12.68
C ASP A 38 0.24 0.01 11.65
N GLN A 39 0.51 1.28 11.35
CA GLN A 39 -0.20 2.05 10.33
C GLN A 39 0.12 1.53 8.94
N ALA A 40 1.39 1.22 8.65
CA ALA A 40 1.79 0.61 7.38
C ALA A 40 1.14 -0.78 7.18
N SER A 41 1.14 -1.63 8.22
CA SER A 41 0.48 -2.94 8.19
C SER A 41 -1.02 -2.81 8.00
N ALA A 42 -1.67 -1.85 8.66
CA ALA A 42 -3.10 -1.59 8.50
C ALA A 42 -3.46 -1.13 7.07
N LEU A 43 -2.64 -0.26 6.47
CA LEU A 43 -2.81 0.17 5.07
C LEU A 43 -2.71 -1.03 4.12
N ALA A 44 -1.70 -1.89 4.30
CA ALA A 44 -1.53 -3.09 3.47
C ALA A 44 -2.72 -4.07 3.61
N LYS A 45 -3.22 -4.30 4.83
CA LYS A 45 -4.38 -5.15 5.09
C LYS A 45 -5.65 -4.61 4.45
N VAL A 46 -5.89 -3.31 4.57
CA VAL A 46 -7.04 -2.63 3.94
C VAL A 46 -6.95 -2.71 2.42
N ALA A 47 -5.76 -2.51 1.84
CA ALA A 47 -5.57 -2.60 0.40
C ALA A 47 -5.89 -4.00 -0.14
N GLY A 48 -5.42 -5.04 0.56
CA GLY A 48 -5.79 -6.43 0.26
C GLY A 48 -7.29 -6.67 0.38
N LEU A 49 -7.92 -6.19 1.46
CA LEU A 49 -9.36 -6.31 1.65
C LEU A 49 -10.16 -5.63 0.52
N LEU A 50 -9.81 -4.41 0.12
CA LEU A 50 -10.50 -3.72 -0.97
C LEU A 50 -10.37 -4.48 -2.30
N GLN A 51 -9.20 -5.07 -2.53
CA GLN A 51 -8.92 -5.87 -3.72
C GLN A 51 -9.73 -7.17 -3.75
N ASP A 52 -9.86 -7.86 -2.62
CA ASP A 52 -10.68 -9.08 -2.50
C ASP A 52 -12.16 -8.80 -2.85
N TYR A 53 -12.62 -7.58 -2.58
CA TYR A 53 -13.98 -7.12 -2.91
C TYR A 53 -14.10 -6.45 -4.28
N GLY A 54 -13.03 -6.41 -5.08
CA GLY A 54 -13.03 -5.80 -6.41
C GLY A 54 -13.20 -4.28 -6.40
N VAL A 55 -12.89 -3.63 -5.28
CA VAL A 55 -13.00 -2.17 -5.11
C VAL A 55 -11.69 -1.51 -5.53
N GLU A 56 -11.79 -0.50 -6.38
CA GLU A 56 -10.64 0.32 -6.74
C GLU A 56 -10.10 1.09 -5.54
N TRP A 57 -8.77 1.16 -5.44
CA TRP A 57 -8.15 1.86 -4.32
C TRP A 57 -8.30 3.37 -4.46
N PRO A 58 -8.64 4.07 -3.36
CA PRO A 58 -8.59 5.53 -3.35
C PRO A 58 -7.20 6.04 -3.73
N PRO A 59 -7.08 7.16 -4.48
CA PRO A 59 -5.78 7.71 -4.88
C PRO A 59 -4.81 7.93 -3.71
N LEU A 60 -5.32 8.40 -2.57
CA LEU A 60 -4.56 8.60 -1.33
C LEU A 60 -3.96 7.28 -0.81
N LEU A 61 -4.71 6.18 -0.85
CA LEU A 61 -4.22 4.87 -0.42
C LEU A 61 -3.09 4.39 -1.32
N THR A 62 -3.25 4.51 -2.64
CA THR A 62 -2.22 4.15 -3.61
C THR A 62 -0.93 4.95 -3.38
N GLN A 63 -1.04 6.26 -3.17
CA GLN A 63 0.11 7.13 -2.92
C GLN A 63 0.80 6.80 -1.60
N ALA A 64 0.03 6.57 -0.54
CA ALA A 64 0.57 6.22 0.78
C ALA A 64 1.36 4.90 0.72
N LEU A 65 0.85 3.90 0.00
CA LEU A 65 1.52 2.61 -0.17
C LEU A 65 2.80 2.73 -1.01
N HIS A 66 2.80 3.54 -2.07
CA HIS A 66 4.01 3.79 -2.85
C HIS A 66 5.14 4.37 -2.00
N GLY A 67 4.86 5.35 -1.13
CA GLY A 67 5.87 5.91 -0.23
C GLY A 67 6.31 5.00 0.92
N LEU A 68 5.65 3.84 1.08
CA LEU A 68 6.06 2.79 2.03
C LEU A 68 6.94 1.73 1.38
N VAL A 69 7.01 1.67 0.05
CA VAL A 69 7.95 0.78 -0.65
C VAL A 69 9.34 1.37 -0.44
N PRO A 70 10.27 0.64 0.19
CA PRO A 70 11.64 1.13 0.32
C PRO A 70 12.21 1.37 -1.08
N ASP A 71 12.76 2.56 -1.31
CA ASP A 71 13.48 2.88 -2.55
C ASP A 71 14.57 1.83 -2.75
N ALA A 72 14.42 1.00 -3.78
CA ALA A 72 15.42 0.01 -4.16
C ALA A 72 16.76 0.67 -4.55
N ASP A 73 16.76 1.97 -4.81
CA ASP A 73 17.93 2.78 -5.17
C ASP A 73 18.62 3.47 -3.97
N ALA A 74 18.09 3.36 -2.75
CA ALA A 74 18.67 3.99 -1.56
C ALA A 74 19.78 3.16 -0.88
N VAL A 75 20.35 2.16 -1.56
CA VAL A 75 21.50 1.38 -1.07
C VAL A 75 22.71 1.61 -1.99
N ALA A 76 23.36 2.76 -1.82
CA ALA A 76 24.65 3.03 -2.43
C ALA A 76 25.55 3.90 -1.55
N VAL A 77 25.77 3.51 -0.29
CA VAL A 77 27.05 3.71 0.42
C VAL A 77 27.22 2.57 1.45
N GLU A 78 28.14 1.64 1.20
CA GLU A 78 28.56 0.50 2.06
C GLU A 78 29.97 0.77 2.68
N PRO A 79 30.49 0.04 3.70
CA PRO A 79 30.26 -1.40 3.97
C PRO A 79 30.22 -1.89 5.45
N GLU A 80 29.66 -3.10 5.65
CA GLU A 80 30.05 -4.21 6.59
C GLU A 80 28.84 -5.08 7.05
N PRO A 81 29.03 -6.38 7.36
CA PRO A 81 28.36 -7.44 6.59
C PRO A 81 27.21 -8.17 7.29
N ALA A 82 26.46 -8.88 6.44
CA ALA A 82 25.65 -10.07 6.70
C ALA A 82 24.37 -9.91 7.51
N ILE A 83 23.24 -9.78 6.79
CA ILE A 83 22.16 -10.79 6.82
C ILE A 83 21.50 -10.83 5.43
N SER A 84 21.71 -11.92 4.69
CA SER A 84 20.91 -12.21 3.48
C SER A 84 19.49 -12.57 3.92
N LEU A 85 18.56 -11.63 3.77
CA LEU A 85 17.12 -11.94 3.74
C LEU A 85 16.73 -12.32 2.30
N PRO A 86 15.90 -13.35 2.11
CA PRO A 86 15.57 -13.85 0.81
C PRO A 86 14.81 -12.78 0.03
N ASN A 87 15.29 -12.55 -1.20
CA ASN A 87 14.72 -11.64 -2.19
C ASN A 87 13.21 -11.85 -2.29
N VAL A 88 12.43 -10.96 -1.67
CA VAL A 88 10.99 -10.88 -1.91
C VAL A 88 10.85 -10.41 -3.35
N ASP A 89 10.11 -11.17 -4.16
CA ASP A 89 9.92 -10.92 -5.58
C ASP A 89 9.15 -9.59 -5.82
N LEU A 90 9.89 -8.47 -5.81
CA LEU A 90 9.41 -7.12 -6.06
C LEU A 90 9.03 -6.91 -7.55
N ASP A 91 9.54 -7.77 -8.44
CA ASP A 91 9.19 -7.77 -9.86
C ASP A 91 7.74 -8.22 -10.07
N GLY A 92 7.27 -9.18 -9.27
CA GLY A 92 5.88 -9.60 -9.24
C GLY A 92 4.92 -8.46 -8.89
N LEU A 93 5.26 -7.66 -7.87
CA LEU A 93 4.46 -6.50 -7.44
C LEU A 93 4.48 -5.38 -8.47
N THR A 94 5.62 -5.13 -9.11
CA THR A 94 5.73 -4.12 -10.17
C THR A 94 4.89 -4.47 -11.39
N ARG A 95 4.92 -5.75 -11.83
CA ARG A 95 4.05 -6.26 -12.91
C ARG A 95 2.57 -6.20 -12.53
N PHE A 96 2.28 -6.42 -11.25
CA PHE A 96 0.92 -6.38 -10.73
C PHE A 96 0.34 -4.95 -10.74
N PHE A 97 1.09 -3.94 -10.30
CA PHE A 97 0.63 -2.54 -10.31
C PHE A 97 0.53 -1.94 -11.72
N ALA A 98 1.33 -2.41 -12.68
CA ALA A 98 1.25 -1.98 -14.07
C ALA A 98 -0.13 -2.23 -14.72
N ARG A 99 -0.88 -3.22 -14.25
CA ARG A 99 -2.26 -3.51 -14.69
C ARG A 99 -3.21 -2.34 -14.39
N PHE A 100 -3.09 -1.70 -13.22
CA PHE A 100 -4.00 -0.63 -12.80
C PHE A 100 -3.74 0.69 -13.55
N ARG A 101 -2.49 0.94 -13.96
CA ARG A 101 -2.15 2.14 -14.75
C ARG A 101 -2.74 2.10 -16.16
N LYS A 102 -3.04 0.92 -16.70
CA LYS A 102 -3.48 0.75 -18.09
C LYS A 102 -4.93 1.19 -18.35
N ASP A 103 -5.78 1.24 -17.32
CA ASP A 103 -7.18 1.65 -17.45
C ASP A 103 -7.39 3.17 -17.34
N ALA A 104 -6.37 3.93 -16.89
CA ALA A 104 -6.43 5.40 -16.76
C ALA A 104 -6.09 6.17 -18.06
N SER A 105 -5.76 5.48 -19.17
CA SER A 105 -5.37 6.12 -20.44
C SER A 105 -6.44 6.02 -21.54
N LYS A 106 -7.71 5.91 -21.16
CA LYS A 106 -8.81 5.96 -22.13
C LYS A 106 -9.87 6.99 -21.72
N LEU A 107 -9.49 8.26 -21.77
CA LEU A 107 -10.38 9.42 -21.86
C LEU A 107 -9.76 10.43 -22.83
#